data_AF-A0A953JI19-F1
#
_entry.id   AF-A0A953JI19-F1
#
_cell.length_a   1.000
_cell.length_b   1.000
_cell.length_c   1.000
_cell.angle_alpha   90.00
_cell.angle_beta   90.00
_cell.angle_gamma   90.00
#
_symmetry.space_group_name_H-M   'P 1'
#
loop_
_entity.id
_entity.type
_entity.pdbx_description
1 polymer ?
#
loop_
_entity_poly.entity_id
_entity_poly.type
_entity_poly.pdbx_seq_one_letter_code
_entity_poly.pdbx_strand_id
1 'polypeptide(L)' 'MPVTIYHNPACGTSRTVLGLIRAAGIEPRVVEYLKTPPDEATLRDLL' A
#
# COMPACT_ATOMS: atom_id res chain seq x y z
N MET A 1 -6.23 8.44 -11.31
CA MET A 1 -5.37 8.66 -10.13
C MET A 1 -4.68 7.34 -9.81
N PRO A 2 -3.36 7.31 -9.58
CA PRO A 2 -2.66 6.07 -9.24
C PRO A 2 -3.02 5.64 -7.81
N VAL A 3 -3.50 4.40 -7.65
CA VAL A 3 -3.75 3.80 -6.33
C VAL A 3 -2.42 3.47 -5.67
N THR A 4 -2.23 3.83 -4.41
CA THR A 4 -1.04 3.47 -3.63
C THR A 4 -1.45 2.60 -2.45
N ILE A 5 -0.72 1.50 -2.22
CA ILE A 5 -0.90 0.62 -1.06
C ILE A 5 0.38 0.58 -0.23
N TYR A 6 0.25 0.91 1.06
CA TYR A 6 1.28 0.68 2.05
C TYR A 6 1.19 -0.77 2.52
N HIS A 7 2.12 -1.59 2.06
CA HIS A 7 2.02 -3.04 2.11
C HIS A 7 3.07 -3.65 3.04
N ASN A 8 2.65 -4.59 3.88
CA ASN A 8 3.55 -5.48 4.61
C ASN A 8 3.41 -6.92 4.05
N PRO A 9 4.45 -7.49 3.39
CA PRO A 9 4.41 -8.84 2.84
C PRO A 9 4.12 -9.94 3.86
N ALA A 10 4.47 -9.73 5.14
CA ALA A 10 4.23 -10.68 6.22
C ALA A 10 2.78 -10.62 6.77
N CYS A 11 2.00 -9.60 6.40
CA CYS A 11 0.62 -9.45 6.86
C CYS A 11 -0.36 -10.12 5.88
N GLY A 12 -1.13 -11.11 6.38
CA GLY A 12 -2.14 -11.83 5.57
C GLY A 12 -3.17 -10.89 4.95
N THR A 13 -3.76 -9.99 5.74
CA THR A 13 -4.74 -8.99 5.28
C THR A 13 -4.16 -8.09 4.18
N SER A 14 -2.91 -7.64 4.37
CA SER A 14 -2.21 -6.78 3.40
C SER A 14 -2.03 -7.47 2.04
N ARG A 15 -1.75 -8.78 2.03
CA ARG A 15 -1.67 -9.59 0.80
C ARG A 15 -3.04 -9.77 0.13
N THR A 16 -4.08 -10.03 0.92
CA THR A 16 -5.45 -10.15 0.40
C THR A 16 -5.89 -8.86 -0.30
N VAL A 17 -5.69 -7.70 0.34
CA VAL A 17 -6.06 -6.40 -0.24
C VAL A 17 -5.28 -6.11 -1.52
N LEU A 18 -3.96 -6.35 -1.55
CA LEU A 18 -3.15 -6.21 -2.76
C LEU A 18 -3.69 -7.07 -3.92
N GLY A 19 -4.09 -8.31 -3.61
CA GLY A 19 -4.70 -9.22 -4.58
C GLY A 19 -6.04 -8.70 -5.12
N LEU A 20 -6.90 -8.15 -4.24
CA LEU A 20 -8.18 -7.57 -4.64
C LEU A 20 -8.01 -6.34 -5.55
N ILE A 21 -7.05 -5.46 -5.26
CA ILE A 21 -6.76 -4.29 -6.10
C ILE A 21 -6.34 -4.74 -7.50
N ARG A 22 -5.44 -5.73 -7.60
CA ARG A 22 -5.00 -6.30 -8.89
C ARG A 22 -6.11 -7.03 -9.62
N ALA A 23 -6.96 -7.77 -8.91
CA ALA A 23 -8.12 -8.46 -9.49
C ALA A 23 -9.16 -7.49 -10.07
N ALA A 24 -9.21 -6.25 -9.56
CA ALA A 24 -10.01 -5.17 -10.13
C ALA A 24 -9.38 -4.53 -11.39
N GLY A 25 -8.26 -5.06 -11.89
CA GLY A 25 -7.54 -4.54 -13.05
C GLY A 25 -6.71 -3.27 -12.76
N ILE A 26 -6.49 -2.96 -11.48
CA ILE A 26 -5.72 -1.80 -11.05
C ILE A 26 -4.33 -2.28 -10.62
N GLU A 27 -3.28 -1.73 -11.23
CA GLU A 27 -1.91 -1.92 -10.75
C GLU A 27 -1.54 -0.79 -9.78
N PRO A 28 -1.48 -1.06 -8.46
CA PRO A 28 -1.15 -0.04 -7.49
C PRO A 28 0.35 0.18 -7.38
N ARG A 29 0.74 1.38 -6.97
CA ARG A 29 2.07 1.62 -6.40
C ARG A 29 2.15 0.92 -5.05
N VAL A 30 3.09 -0.01 -4.90
CA VAL A 30 3.32 -0.73 -3.64
C VAL A 30 4.47 -0.07 -2.87
N VAL A 31 4.21 0.34 -1.63
CA VAL A 31 5.22 0.89 -0.73
C VAL A 31 5.37 -0.03 0.48
N GLU A 32 6.56 -0.63 0.64
CA GLU A 32 6.88 -1.44 1.84
C GLU A 32 7.18 -0.51 3.03
N TYR A 33 6.16 -0.06 3.74
CA TYR A 33 6.29 1.00 4.76
C TYR A 33 7.25 0.68 5.92
N LEU A 34 7.54 -0.61 6.17
CA LEU A 34 8.53 -1.02 7.16
C LEU A 34 9.98 -0.85 6.67
N LYS A 35 10.21 -0.88 5.36
CA LYS A 35 11.52 -0.66 4.73
C LYS A 35 11.70 0.80 4.32
N THR A 36 10.64 1.39 3.77
CA THR A 36 10.61 2.73 3.22
C THR A 36 9.44 3.49 3.83
N PRO A 37 9.57 3.94 5.09
CA PRO A 37 8.49 4.65 5.77
C PRO A 37 8.19 5.98 5.06
N PRO A 38 6.92 6.44 5.10
CA PRO A 38 6.57 7.78 4.63
C PRO A 38 7.22 8.84 5.53
N ASP A 39 7.43 10.03 4.97
CA ASP A 39 7.82 11.20 5.76
C ASP A 39 6.64 11.73 6.59
N GLU A 40 6.92 12.67 7.49
CA GLU A 40 5.90 13.23 8.39
C GLU A 40 4.73 13.86 7.63
N ALA A 41 5.02 14.63 6.57
CA ALA A 41 4.00 15.30 5.78
C ALA A 41 3.07 14.28 5.11
N THR A 42 3.64 13.25 4.48
CA THR A 42 2.88 12.17 3.86
C THR A 42 2.07 11.39 4.89
N LEU A 43 2.63 11.11 6.07
CA LEU A 43 1.91 10.39 7.12
C LEU A 43 0.72 11.21 7.65
N ARG A 44 0.86 12.53 7.77
CA ARG A 44 -0.23 13.45 8.15
C ARG A 44 -1.37 13.43 7.15
N ASP A 45 -1.07 13.32 5.85
CA ASP A 45 -2.09 13.27 4.79
C ASP A 45 -2.86 11.92 4.75
N LEU A 46 -2.33 10.87 5.37
CA LEU A 46 -2.95 9.53 5.39
C LEU A 46 -3.89 9.29 6.58
N LEU A 47 -3.84 10.16 7.61
CA LEU A 47 -4.60 10.06 8.85
C LEU A 47 -5.86 10.93 8.81
#